data_AF-A0A1A2ND81-F1
#
_entry.id   AF-A0A1A2ND81-F1
#
_cell.length_a   1.000
_cell.length_b   1.000
_cell.length_c   1.000
_cell.angle_alpha   90.00
_cell.angle_beta   90.00
_cell.angle_gamma   90.00
#
_symmetry.space_group_name_H-M   'P 1'
#
loop_
_entity.id
_entity.type
_entity.pdbx_description
1 polymer ?
#
loop_
_entity_poly.entity_id
_entity_poly.type
_entity_poly.pdbx_seq_one_letter_code
_entity_poly.pdbx_strand_id
1 'polypeptide(L)'
;MTDSAHTDAHSEQGALRGEHPGRSGNPVIKVADIAWLEFERPDLTRAEAFARAFGFHIAQHGANEVQLRGTRAGAPCVILRRGRRSRFTGAAFRACDEADVLRLAGNAGVPTRRLPEAIGGVSVDLCDPSGMSVRVVAGMHELPDLPGQRAHVFNFGPEGRRTNAGQRPPRVPARVERLGHLVVQSTKYLETLNWYLDNLGMIVSDFLYFPGQRDRGPAMSFIRCDRGSMPADHHTLAMALGPANRYVHSAYQVSDLDALAAGGEYLGARGYSRSWGIGRHIQGSQIFDYWRDPDGDLFEHFTDGDLFDNTLEPGWAPFTASGLAQWGPPASRDFLGTDPKSARRELVSMITALRSHNEFDFNRLVGLLKVPTS
;
A
#
# COMPACT_ATOMS: atom_id res chain seq x y z
N MET A 1 -8.93 -17.02 36.40
CA MET A 1 -8.88 -17.64 35.06
C MET A 1 -10.04 -17.06 34.27
N THR A 2 -9.77 -16.01 33.53
CA THR A 2 -10.67 -15.45 32.52
C THR A 2 -9.94 -15.66 31.21
N ASP A 3 -10.26 -16.75 30.52
CA ASP A 3 -9.82 -17.00 29.16
C ASP A 3 -10.32 -15.86 28.28
N SER A 4 -9.40 -15.04 27.78
CA SER A 4 -9.68 -14.13 26.68
C SER A 4 -9.81 -14.97 25.42
N ALA A 5 -11.03 -15.26 25.01
CA ALA A 5 -11.39 -16.01 23.81
C ALA A 5 -11.13 -15.22 22.49
N HIS A 6 -10.01 -14.51 22.39
CA HIS A 6 -9.57 -13.79 21.19
C HIS A 6 -8.07 -13.92 20.88
N THR A 7 -7.33 -14.80 21.57
CA THR A 7 -5.86 -14.79 21.51
C THR A 7 -5.24 -15.62 20.36
N ASP A 8 -6.01 -16.28 19.46
CA ASP A 8 -5.45 -17.21 18.47
C ASP A 8 -6.00 -17.07 17.02
N ALA A 9 -5.98 -15.88 16.41
CA ALA A 9 -6.35 -15.80 14.97
C ALA A 9 -5.56 -14.80 14.11
N HIS A 10 -5.12 -13.67 14.67
CA HIS A 10 -4.51 -12.59 13.87
C HIS A 10 -2.98 -12.67 13.79
N SER A 11 -2.32 -12.99 14.90
CA SER A 11 -0.85 -13.11 15.00
C SER A 11 -0.50 -14.07 16.12
N GLU A 12 0.58 -14.84 15.94
CA GLU A 12 1.10 -15.74 16.98
C GLU A 12 1.61 -14.98 18.22
N GLN A 13 1.95 -13.70 18.07
CA GLN A 13 2.38 -12.85 19.18
C GLN A 13 1.57 -11.55 19.23
N GLY A 14 1.09 -11.20 20.41
CA GLY A 14 0.51 -9.89 20.72
C GLY A 14 1.52 -8.93 21.35
N ALA A 15 1.06 -7.73 21.68
CA ALA A 15 1.89 -6.69 22.32
C ALA A 15 2.34 -7.09 23.75
N LEU A 16 3.57 -6.71 24.11
CA LEU A 16 4.12 -6.79 25.46
C LEU A 16 3.94 -5.45 26.19
N ARG A 17 3.99 -5.48 27.52
CA ARG A 17 3.88 -4.27 28.35
C ARG A 17 4.96 -3.26 27.98
N GLY A 18 4.53 -2.05 27.60
CA GLY A 18 5.43 -0.95 27.24
C GLY A 18 5.81 -0.91 25.75
N GLU A 19 5.34 -1.86 24.95
CA GLU A 19 5.45 -1.77 23.49
C GLU A 19 4.51 -0.71 22.92
N HIS A 20 4.78 -0.32 21.68
CA HIS A 20 4.05 0.73 21.00
C HIS A 20 2.54 0.36 20.87
N PRO A 21 1.61 1.26 21.24
CA PRO A 21 0.18 0.93 21.27
C PRO A 21 -0.43 0.81 19.86
N GLY A 22 0.24 1.32 18.83
CA GLY A 22 -0.24 1.26 17.45
C GLY A 22 -1.46 2.12 17.16
N ARG A 23 -1.81 3.04 18.07
CA ARG A 23 -2.89 4.02 17.89
C ARG A 23 -2.64 5.26 18.74
N SER A 24 -3.12 6.40 18.28
CA SER A 24 -3.15 7.64 19.05
C SER A 24 -4.40 7.68 19.93
N GLY A 25 -4.27 8.22 21.15
CA GLY A 25 -5.40 8.37 22.07
C GLY A 25 -6.36 9.50 21.69
N ASN A 26 -5.87 10.53 20.96
CA ASN A 26 -6.66 11.67 20.54
C ASN A 26 -6.14 12.24 19.22
N PRO A 27 -6.38 11.56 18.09
CA PRO A 27 -5.93 12.03 16.79
C PRO A 27 -6.69 13.28 16.34
N VAL A 28 -6.05 14.11 15.51
CA VAL A 28 -6.65 15.36 14.99
C VAL A 28 -7.89 15.08 14.14
N ILE A 29 -7.80 14.11 13.23
CA ILE A 29 -8.92 13.60 12.42
C ILE A 29 -8.78 12.08 12.27
N LYS A 30 -9.78 11.44 11.64
CA LYS A 30 -9.70 10.06 11.14
C LYS A 30 -9.96 10.04 9.65
N VAL A 31 -8.99 9.60 8.86
CA VAL A 31 -9.17 9.43 7.42
C VAL A 31 -9.96 8.17 7.10
N ALA A 32 -10.81 8.23 6.08
CA ALA A 32 -11.70 7.16 5.68
C ALA A 32 -11.03 6.12 4.77
N ASP A 33 -10.09 6.56 3.92
CA ASP A 33 -9.34 5.71 3.00
C ASP A 33 -8.17 6.48 2.36
N ILE A 34 -7.33 5.80 1.58
CA ILE A 34 -6.45 6.46 0.60
C ILE A 34 -7.28 6.88 -0.62
N ALA A 35 -7.03 8.09 -1.15
CA ALA A 35 -7.74 8.63 -2.29
C ALA A 35 -6.98 8.31 -3.59
N TRP A 36 -5.76 8.83 -3.73
CA TRP A 36 -4.92 8.59 -4.90
C TRP A 36 -3.43 8.71 -4.61
N LEU A 37 -2.63 8.23 -5.56
CA LEU A 37 -1.19 8.39 -5.60
C LEU A 37 -0.77 9.34 -6.72
N GLU A 38 0.30 10.10 -6.51
CA GLU A 38 0.81 11.04 -7.50
C GLU A 38 2.21 10.64 -7.96
N PHE A 39 2.41 10.62 -9.28
CA PHE A 39 3.70 10.33 -9.91
C PHE A 39 4.02 11.35 -10.99
N GLU A 40 5.30 11.62 -11.16
CA GLU A 40 5.83 12.24 -12.36
C GLU A 40 6.41 11.19 -13.30
N ARG A 41 6.11 11.34 -14.59
CA ARG A 41 6.60 10.46 -15.67
C ARG A 41 7.18 11.30 -16.82
N PRO A 42 8.34 10.91 -17.39
CA PRO A 42 8.89 11.56 -18.57
C PRO A 42 8.06 11.27 -19.84
N ASP A 43 7.43 10.10 -19.89
CA ASP A 43 6.62 9.64 -21.01
C ASP A 43 5.25 9.18 -20.51
N LEU A 44 4.25 10.07 -20.61
CA LEU A 44 2.87 9.77 -20.21
C LEU A 44 2.22 8.73 -21.12
N THR A 45 2.59 8.67 -22.40
CA THR A 45 2.04 7.69 -23.33
C THR A 45 2.49 6.28 -22.97
N ARG A 46 3.77 6.10 -22.63
CA ARG A 46 4.30 4.82 -22.17
C ARG A 46 3.73 4.42 -20.81
N ALA A 47 3.58 5.37 -19.89
CA ALA A 47 2.96 5.12 -18.59
C ALA A 47 1.48 4.73 -18.72
N GLU A 48 0.73 5.40 -19.60
CA GLU A 48 -0.66 5.05 -19.88
C GLU A 48 -0.79 3.67 -20.54
N ALA A 49 0.10 3.31 -21.47
CA ALA A 49 0.11 2.00 -22.10
C ALA A 49 0.27 0.88 -21.05
N PHE A 50 1.19 1.06 -20.09
CA PHE A 50 1.29 0.15 -18.94
C PHE A 50 0.04 0.18 -18.09
N ALA A 51 -0.47 1.36 -17.73
CA ALA A 51 -1.65 1.48 -16.87
C ALA A 51 -2.87 0.73 -17.44
N ARG A 52 -3.12 0.86 -18.75
CA ARG A 52 -4.19 0.11 -19.43
C ARG A 52 -3.93 -1.39 -19.46
N ALA A 53 -2.69 -1.81 -19.67
CA ALA A 53 -2.33 -3.23 -19.68
C ALA A 53 -2.43 -3.85 -18.28
N PHE A 54 -2.07 -3.08 -17.25
CA PHE A 54 -2.20 -3.43 -15.84
C PHE A 54 -3.67 -3.48 -15.40
N GLY A 55 -4.54 -2.71 -16.04
CA GLY A 55 -6.00 -2.82 -15.88
C GLY A 55 -6.70 -1.59 -15.34
N PHE A 56 -6.04 -0.43 -15.34
CA PHE A 56 -6.67 0.86 -15.03
C PHE A 56 -7.57 1.34 -16.17
N HIS A 57 -8.60 2.08 -15.79
CA HIS A 57 -9.35 2.95 -16.69
C HIS A 57 -8.81 4.39 -16.63
N ILE A 58 -9.00 5.13 -17.71
CA ILE A 58 -8.62 6.55 -17.77
C ILE A 58 -9.85 7.38 -17.41
N ALA A 59 -9.79 8.09 -16.28
CA ALA A 59 -10.80 9.04 -15.86
C ALA A 59 -10.71 10.33 -16.69
N GLN A 60 -9.49 10.81 -16.88
CA GLN A 60 -9.19 12.01 -17.64
C GLN A 60 -7.85 11.89 -18.33
N HIS A 61 -7.78 12.39 -19.57
CA HIS A 61 -6.55 12.46 -20.35
C HIS A 61 -6.31 13.91 -20.79
N GLY A 62 -5.17 14.47 -20.41
CA GLY A 62 -4.73 15.81 -20.80
C GLY A 62 -3.29 15.81 -21.32
N ALA A 63 -2.83 16.96 -21.83
CA ALA A 63 -1.50 17.06 -22.43
C ALA A 63 -0.35 16.81 -21.42
N ASN A 64 -0.55 17.19 -20.16
CA ASN A 64 0.47 17.13 -19.10
C ASN A 64 0.05 16.26 -17.90
N GLU A 65 -1.14 15.66 -17.94
CA GLU A 65 -1.68 14.87 -16.84
C GLU A 65 -2.58 13.75 -17.37
N VAL A 66 -2.48 12.56 -16.79
CA VAL A 66 -3.39 11.44 -16.99
C VAL A 66 -3.89 10.99 -15.62
N GLN A 67 -5.21 10.93 -15.46
CA GLN A 67 -5.86 10.45 -14.25
C GLN A 67 -6.38 9.03 -14.47
N LEU A 68 -5.88 8.10 -13.66
CA LEU A 68 -6.24 6.69 -13.69
C LEU A 68 -7.25 6.40 -12.60
N ARG A 69 -8.22 5.54 -12.88
CA ARG A 69 -9.22 5.07 -11.92
C ARG A 69 -9.46 3.57 -12.01
N GLY A 70 -9.98 3.02 -10.92
CA GLY A 70 -10.56 1.68 -10.91
C GLY A 70 -11.99 1.67 -11.48
N THR A 71 -12.58 0.48 -11.50
CA THR A 71 -13.95 0.26 -11.97
C THR A 71 -15.02 0.60 -10.95
N ARG A 72 -14.71 0.59 -9.64
CA ARG A 72 -15.67 1.03 -8.62
C ARG A 72 -15.91 2.53 -8.68
N ALA A 73 -17.08 2.96 -8.22
CA ALA A 73 -17.42 4.36 -8.03
C ALA A 73 -16.42 5.05 -7.10
N GLY A 74 -16.06 6.30 -7.42
CA GLY A 74 -15.06 7.05 -6.65
C GLY A 74 -14.27 8.06 -7.47
N ALA A 75 -13.24 8.61 -6.84
CA ALA A 75 -12.28 9.53 -7.44
C ALA A 75 -11.21 8.78 -8.27
N PRO A 76 -10.35 9.48 -9.03
CA PRO A 76 -9.11 8.91 -9.53
C PRO A 76 -8.30 8.27 -8.41
N CYS A 77 -7.54 7.22 -8.75
CA CYS A 77 -6.71 6.46 -7.81
C CYS A 77 -5.20 6.63 -8.08
N VAL A 78 -4.83 7.09 -9.27
CA VAL A 78 -3.45 7.51 -9.59
C VAL A 78 -3.50 8.72 -10.50
N ILE A 79 -2.69 9.73 -10.22
CA ILE A 79 -2.49 10.90 -11.07
C ILE A 79 -1.05 10.89 -11.59
N LEU A 80 -0.91 10.78 -12.91
CA LEU A 80 0.37 10.82 -13.59
C LEU A 80 0.56 12.20 -14.20
N ARG A 81 1.62 12.91 -13.82
CA ARG A 81 1.98 14.21 -14.39
C ARG A 81 3.25 14.13 -15.22
N ARG A 82 3.32 14.93 -16.28
CA ARG A 82 4.54 15.04 -17.08
C ARG A 82 5.64 15.67 -16.23
N GLY A 83 6.78 14.99 -16.12
CA GLY A 83 7.94 15.46 -15.37
C GLY A 83 9.24 15.17 -16.10
N ARG A 84 10.36 15.75 -15.64
CA ARG A 84 11.68 15.52 -16.26
C ARG A 84 12.28 14.15 -15.91
N ARG A 85 11.83 13.55 -14.81
CA ARG A 85 12.29 12.27 -14.28
C ARG A 85 11.11 11.51 -13.72
N SER A 86 11.21 10.18 -13.77
CA SER A 86 10.28 9.31 -13.07
C SER A 86 10.45 9.46 -11.56
N ARG A 87 9.37 9.76 -10.84
CA ARG A 87 9.34 9.69 -9.37
C ARG A 87 7.91 9.63 -8.84
N PHE A 88 7.75 8.96 -7.72
CA PHE A 88 6.60 9.16 -6.83
C PHE A 88 6.71 10.54 -6.16
N THR A 89 5.60 11.30 -6.11
CA THR A 89 5.58 12.67 -5.57
C THR A 89 4.76 12.83 -4.29
N GLY A 90 3.84 11.91 -4.00
CA GLY A 90 3.04 11.96 -2.78
C GLY A 90 1.76 11.14 -2.86
N ALA A 91 1.02 11.13 -1.76
CA ALA A 91 -0.25 10.44 -1.63
C ALA A 91 -1.34 11.39 -1.10
N ALA A 92 -2.57 11.15 -1.51
CA ALA A 92 -3.75 11.81 -0.98
C ALA A 92 -4.58 10.82 -0.15
N PHE A 93 -5.02 11.24 1.03
CA PHE A 93 -5.94 10.51 1.90
C PHE A 93 -7.29 11.21 1.94
N ARG A 94 -8.36 10.43 1.93
CA ARG A 94 -9.73 10.94 1.98
C ARG A 94 -10.16 11.12 3.44
N ALA A 95 -10.48 12.34 3.84
CA ALA A 95 -11.15 12.62 5.11
C ALA A 95 -12.64 12.25 5.04
N CYS A 96 -13.31 12.15 6.19
CA CYS A 96 -14.73 11.83 6.23
C CYS A 96 -15.59 12.98 5.69
N ASP A 97 -15.19 14.22 5.95
CA ASP A 97 -15.85 15.43 5.46
C ASP A 97 -14.89 16.63 5.31
N GLU A 98 -15.40 17.76 4.81
CA GLU A 98 -14.62 18.99 4.64
C GLU A 98 -14.23 19.66 5.97
N ALA A 99 -14.97 19.40 7.06
CA ALA A 99 -14.67 19.94 8.38
C ALA A 99 -13.41 19.31 8.98
N ASP A 100 -13.16 18.03 8.71
CA ASP A 100 -11.90 17.35 9.02
C ASP A 100 -10.71 18.00 8.31
N VAL A 101 -10.85 18.33 7.02
CA VAL A 101 -9.81 19.03 6.25
C VAL A 101 -9.50 20.39 6.87
N LEU A 102 -10.53 21.15 7.26
CA LEU A 102 -10.39 22.43 7.94
C LEU A 102 -9.74 22.30 9.33
N ARG A 103 -10.10 21.28 10.10
CA ARG A 103 -9.53 21.01 11.42
C ARG A 103 -8.05 20.68 11.33
N LEU A 104 -7.68 19.81 10.39
CA LEU A 104 -6.29 19.43 10.16
C LEU A 104 -5.46 20.63 9.66
N ALA A 105 -6.02 21.45 8.76
CA ALA A 105 -5.42 22.69 8.31
C ALA A 105 -5.16 23.68 9.46
N GLY A 106 -6.15 23.86 10.35
CA GLY A 106 -6.01 24.70 11.55
C GLY A 106 -4.93 24.17 12.50
N ASN A 107 -4.90 22.86 12.74
CA ASN A 107 -3.88 22.23 13.59
C ASN A 107 -2.46 22.38 13.04
N ALA A 108 -2.30 22.25 11.71
CA ALA A 108 -1.00 22.37 11.05
C ALA A 108 -0.60 23.82 10.72
N GLY A 109 -1.49 24.80 10.90
CA GLY A 109 -1.24 26.20 10.57
C GLY A 109 -1.07 26.46 9.07
N VAL A 110 -1.69 25.64 8.22
CA VAL A 110 -1.63 25.75 6.75
C VAL A 110 -3.02 26.02 6.17
N PRO A 111 -3.16 26.77 5.05
CA PRO A 111 -4.45 27.04 4.47
C PRO A 111 -5.00 25.83 3.71
N THR A 112 -6.33 25.69 3.68
CA THR A 112 -6.99 24.80 2.73
C THR A 112 -6.98 25.38 1.31
N ARG A 113 -7.14 24.50 0.32
CA ARG A 113 -7.19 24.87 -1.10
C ARG A 113 -8.37 24.16 -1.76
N ARG A 114 -8.94 24.77 -2.79
CA ARG A 114 -9.85 24.05 -3.70
C ARG A 114 -9.03 23.17 -4.63
N LEU A 115 -9.50 21.95 -4.83
CA LEU A 115 -8.94 21.05 -5.85
C LEU A 115 -9.35 21.54 -7.26
N PRO A 116 -8.62 21.12 -8.31
CA PRO A 116 -9.04 21.38 -9.68
C PRO A 116 -10.48 20.92 -9.92
N GLU A 117 -11.23 21.67 -10.74
CA GLU A 117 -12.65 21.39 -11.02
C GLU A 117 -12.91 19.94 -11.45
N ALA A 118 -11.99 19.34 -12.21
CA ALA A 118 -12.14 17.96 -12.66
C ALA A 118 -12.13 16.91 -11.53
N ILE A 119 -11.52 17.24 -10.38
CA ILE A 119 -11.51 16.39 -9.17
C ILE A 119 -12.58 16.85 -8.18
N GLY A 120 -12.79 18.17 -8.07
CA GLY A 120 -13.73 18.77 -7.12
C GLY A 120 -13.26 18.67 -5.67
N GLY A 121 -13.89 19.46 -4.80
CA GLY A 121 -13.66 19.42 -3.36
C GLY A 121 -12.51 20.31 -2.86
N VAL A 122 -12.07 20.03 -1.63
CA VAL A 122 -11.06 20.79 -0.90
C VAL A 122 -9.93 19.90 -0.43
N SER A 123 -8.75 20.50 -0.25
CA SER A 123 -7.58 19.83 0.29
C SER A 123 -6.83 20.65 1.32
N VAL A 124 -6.02 19.95 2.11
CA VAL A 124 -4.87 20.50 2.83
C VAL A 124 -3.63 19.71 2.42
N ASP A 125 -2.54 20.42 2.14
CA ASP A 125 -1.27 19.84 1.71
C ASP A 125 -0.28 19.90 2.89
N LEU A 126 0.22 18.74 3.29
CA LEU A 126 1.14 18.53 4.41
C LEU A 126 2.42 17.84 3.92
N CYS A 127 3.40 17.77 4.82
CA CYS A 127 4.62 17.00 4.64
C CYS A 127 4.78 16.09 5.86
N ASP A 128 4.97 14.80 5.64
CA ASP A 128 5.28 13.89 6.74
C ASP A 128 6.74 14.07 7.21
N PRO A 129 7.14 13.47 8.35
CA PRO A 129 8.52 13.54 8.85
C PRO A 129 9.58 12.91 7.92
N SER A 130 9.17 12.08 6.96
CA SER A 130 10.06 11.52 5.94
C SER A 130 10.31 12.50 4.76
N GLY A 131 9.58 13.61 4.70
CA GLY A 131 9.65 14.56 3.60
C GLY A 131 8.68 14.26 2.44
N MET A 132 7.79 13.27 2.61
CA MET A 132 6.80 12.90 1.60
C MET A 132 5.63 13.89 1.62
N SER A 133 5.17 14.31 0.44
CA SER A 133 3.96 15.12 0.35
C SER A 133 2.73 14.27 0.67
N VAL A 134 1.96 14.74 1.64
CA VAL A 134 0.70 14.11 2.07
C VAL A 134 -0.42 15.11 1.91
N ARG A 135 -1.37 14.80 1.05
CA ARG A 135 -2.58 15.59 0.89
C ARG A 135 -3.73 14.94 1.65
N VAL A 136 -4.59 15.74 2.28
CA VAL A 136 -5.87 15.26 2.81
C VAL A 136 -7.01 15.97 2.10
N VAL A 137 -7.99 15.21 1.62
CA VAL A 137 -9.04 15.70 0.71
C VAL A 137 -10.44 15.32 1.16
N ALA A 138 -11.42 16.15 0.81
CA ALA A 138 -12.85 15.89 1.02
C ALA A 138 -13.69 16.59 -0.05
N GLY A 139 -14.96 16.16 -0.22
CA GLY A 139 -15.90 16.77 -1.17
C GLY A 139 -15.57 16.56 -2.65
N MET A 140 -14.75 15.55 -2.99
CA MET A 140 -14.38 15.24 -4.38
C MET A 140 -15.58 14.72 -5.17
N HIS A 141 -15.57 14.94 -6.48
CA HIS A 141 -16.54 14.35 -7.39
C HIS A 141 -16.45 12.82 -7.39
N GLU A 142 -17.60 12.17 -7.30
CA GLU A 142 -17.71 10.73 -7.40
C GLU A 142 -18.02 10.34 -8.84
N LEU A 143 -17.07 9.68 -9.50
CA LEU A 143 -17.30 9.13 -10.81
C LEU A 143 -18.10 7.81 -10.67
N PRO A 144 -19.05 7.51 -11.57
CA PRO A 144 -19.91 6.33 -11.44
C PRO A 144 -19.14 5.03 -11.66
N ASP A 145 -19.71 3.90 -11.21
CA ASP A 145 -19.20 2.56 -11.51
C ASP A 145 -19.02 2.35 -13.01
N LEU A 146 -17.95 1.64 -13.36
CA LEU A 146 -17.68 1.13 -14.70
C LEU A 146 -17.90 -0.40 -14.71
N PRO A 147 -18.14 -1.01 -15.88
CA PRO A 147 -18.18 -2.45 -15.98
C PRO A 147 -16.90 -3.10 -15.43
N GLY A 148 -17.01 -3.83 -14.32
CA GLY A 148 -15.92 -4.59 -13.70
C GLY A 148 -15.61 -5.90 -14.42
N GLN A 149 -14.67 -6.66 -13.86
CA GLN A 149 -14.55 -8.09 -14.13
C GLN A 149 -15.43 -8.84 -13.13
N ARG A 150 -16.23 -9.79 -13.63
CA ARG A 150 -17.10 -10.57 -12.76
C ARG A 150 -16.27 -11.58 -11.98
N ALA A 151 -16.41 -11.58 -10.66
CA ALA A 151 -15.82 -12.61 -9.81
C ALA A 151 -16.30 -14.01 -10.24
N HIS A 152 -15.35 -14.92 -10.39
CA HIS A 152 -15.59 -16.30 -10.75
C HIS A 152 -16.22 -17.07 -9.60
N VAL A 153 -17.16 -17.96 -9.92
CA VAL A 153 -17.79 -18.85 -8.92
C VAL A 153 -16.92 -20.09 -8.80
N PHE A 154 -16.19 -20.25 -7.69
CA PHE A 154 -15.39 -21.43 -7.42
C PHE A 154 -16.22 -22.60 -6.86
N ASN A 155 -15.83 -23.84 -7.19
CA ASN A 155 -16.30 -25.04 -6.50
C ASN A 155 -15.31 -25.33 -5.37
N PHE A 156 -15.77 -25.31 -4.12
CA PHE A 156 -14.95 -25.61 -2.95
C PHE A 156 -15.43 -26.89 -2.26
N GLY A 157 -14.51 -27.82 -1.99
CA GLY A 157 -14.83 -29.08 -1.33
C GLY A 157 -16.01 -29.81 -2.01
N PRO A 158 -17.01 -30.31 -1.24
CA PRO A 158 -18.17 -31.01 -1.80
C PRO A 158 -19.19 -30.08 -2.49
N GLU A 159 -19.04 -28.75 -2.43
CA GLU A 159 -19.97 -27.80 -3.05
C GLU A 159 -19.70 -27.64 -4.55
N GLY A 160 -20.29 -28.52 -5.36
CA GLY A 160 -20.29 -28.42 -6.82
C GLY A 160 -21.27 -27.34 -7.32
N ARG A 161 -20.86 -26.06 -7.31
CA ARG A 161 -21.67 -24.93 -7.80
C ARG A 161 -21.80 -24.86 -9.31
N ARG A 162 -20.87 -25.48 -10.05
CA ARG A 162 -20.86 -25.52 -11.52
C ARG A 162 -21.13 -26.93 -12.04
N THR A 163 -22.24 -27.11 -12.76
CA THR A 163 -22.60 -28.36 -13.47
C THR A 163 -22.58 -28.12 -14.98
N ASN A 164 -21.82 -28.91 -15.73
CA ASN A 164 -21.64 -28.76 -17.19
C ASN A 164 -21.19 -27.36 -17.66
N ALA A 165 -20.65 -26.54 -16.75
CA ALA A 165 -20.18 -25.18 -17.02
C ALA A 165 -18.68 -25.08 -16.72
N GLY A 166 -17.88 -25.05 -17.78
CA GLY A 166 -16.43 -24.87 -17.68
C GLY A 166 -16.05 -23.42 -17.36
N GLN A 167 -15.02 -23.22 -16.55
CA GLN A 167 -14.44 -21.90 -16.26
C GLN A 167 -13.14 -21.73 -17.07
N ARG A 168 -13.09 -20.69 -17.91
CA ARG A 168 -11.93 -20.36 -18.75
C ARG A 168 -11.68 -18.86 -18.68
N PRO A 169 -10.97 -18.37 -17.65
CA PRO A 169 -10.69 -16.95 -17.49
C PRO A 169 -9.96 -16.41 -18.73
N PRO A 170 -10.43 -15.31 -19.34
CA PRO A 170 -9.77 -14.74 -20.51
C PRO A 170 -8.46 -14.06 -20.11
N ARG A 171 -7.42 -14.21 -20.95
CA ARG A 171 -6.16 -13.47 -20.81
C ARG A 171 -6.36 -12.04 -21.31
N VAL A 172 -6.87 -11.18 -20.45
CA VAL A 172 -7.14 -9.74 -20.66
C VAL A 172 -6.63 -8.97 -19.44
N PRO A 173 -6.52 -7.62 -19.45
CA PRO A 173 -6.09 -6.88 -18.26
C PRO A 173 -6.94 -7.27 -17.03
N ALA A 174 -6.29 -7.50 -15.89
CA ALA A 174 -6.99 -7.68 -14.62
C ALA A 174 -7.58 -6.32 -14.22
N ARG A 175 -8.90 -6.15 -14.35
CA ARG A 175 -9.55 -4.85 -14.18
C ARG A 175 -9.39 -4.41 -12.74
N VAL A 176 -8.66 -3.30 -12.56
CA VAL A 176 -8.50 -2.67 -11.25
C VAL A 176 -9.87 -2.19 -10.77
N GLU A 177 -10.25 -2.59 -9.58
CA GLU A 177 -11.48 -2.18 -8.91
C GLU A 177 -11.27 -0.88 -8.14
N ARG A 178 -10.18 -0.77 -7.39
CA ARG A 178 -9.77 0.40 -6.60
C ARG A 178 -8.30 0.33 -6.20
N LEU A 179 -7.76 1.44 -5.71
CA LEU A 179 -6.52 1.46 -4.93
C LEU A 179 -6.79 0.86 -3.54
N GLY A 180 -5.89 0.00 -3.07
CA GLY A 180 -5.93 -0.57 -1.72
C GLY A 180 -4.92 0.11 -0.82
N HIS A 181 -3.63 -0.05 -1.12
CA HIS A 181 -2.58 0.42 -0.23
C HIS A 181 -1.35 1.00 -0.93
N LEU A 182 -0.59 1.76 -0.14
CA LEU A 182 0.72 2.30 -0.46
C LEU A 182 1.75 1.71 0.52
N VAL A 183 2.92 1.33 0.02
CA VAL A 183 4.06 0.94 0.85
C VAL A 183 5.23 1.87 0.61
N VAL A 184 5.77 2.40 1.70
CA VAL A 184 6.92 3.32 1.69
C VAL A 184 8.01 2.85 2.65
N GLN A 185 9.22 3.29 2.38
CA GLN A 185 10.35 3.15 3.27
C GLN A 185 10.70 4.52 3.86
N SER A 186 11.07 4.56 5.13
CA SER A 186 11.52 5.77 5.83
C SER A 186 12.76 5.48 6.68
N THR A 187 13.65 6.45 6.77
CA THR A 187 14.78 6.51 7.71
C THR A 187 14.36 6.99 9.11
N LYS A 188 13.15 7.54 9.23
CA LYS A 188 12.54 8.09 10.45
C LYS A 188 11.19 7.42 10.70
N TYR A 189 11.20 6.09 10.73
CA TYR A 189 9.99 5.27 10.64
C TYR A 189 9.03 5.50 11.81
N LEU A 190 9.48 5.47 13.07
CA LEU A 190 8.61 5.67 14.24
C LEU A 190 8.09 7.11 14.29
N GLU A 191 8.95 8.10 14.02
CA GLU A 191 8.54 9.51 13.92
C GLU A 191 7.44 9.67 12.86
N THR A 192 7.62 9.07 11.68
CA THR A 192 6.66 9.14 10.57
C THR A 192 5.38 8.37 10.88
N LEU A 193 5.46 7.16 11.44
CA LEU A 193 4.31 6.36 11.88
C LEU A 193 3.45 7.18 12.84
N ASN A 194 4.03 7.74 13.90
CA ASN A 194 3.30 8.49 14.91
C ASN A 194 2.63 9.72 14.32
N TRP A 195 3.26 10.38 13.35
CA TRP A 195 2.61 11.46 12.62
C TRP A 195 1.31 11.01 11.93
N TYR A 196 1.27 9.83 11.30
CA TYR A 196 0.05 9.27 10.71
C TYR A 196 -0.99 8.89 11.76
N LEU A 197 -0.57 8.29 12.88
CA LEU A 197 -1.48 7.92 13.97
C LEU A 197 -2.10 9.17 14.62
N ASP A 198 -1.29 10.21 14.88
CA ASP A 198 -1.71 11.42 15.59
C ASP A 198 -2.49 12.40 14.70
N ASN A 199 -2.11 12.54 13.42
CA ASN A 199 -2.76 13.52 12.55
C ASN A 199 -3.91 12.91 11.75
N LEU A 200 -3.76 11.70 11.24
CA LEU A 200 -4.75 11.05 10.35
C LEU A 200 -5.57 9.98 11.06
N GLY A 201 -5.30 9.70 12.34
CA GLY A 201 -6.09 8.78 13.15
C GLY A 201 -6.08 7.34 12.64
N MET A 202 -5.06 6.98 11.87
CA MET A 202 -4.85 5.61 11.43
C MET A 202 -4.41 4.74 12.62
N ILE A 203 -4.55 3.43 12.50
CA ILE A 203 -4.19 2.46 13.56
C ILE A 203 -3.46 1.25 12.95
N VAL A 204 -2.59 0.62 13.73
CA VAL A 204 -1.73 -0.48 13.27
C VAL A 204 -2.48 -1.81 13.36
N SER A 205 -2.39 -2.60 12.30
CA SER A 205 -2.84 -3.99 12.25
C SER A 205 -1.70 -4.93 12.63
N ASP A 206 -0.51 -4.74 12.06
CA ASP A 206 0.68 -5.52 12.41
C ASP A 206 1.91 -4.66 12.57
N PHE A 207 2.72 -5.02 13.57
CA PHE A 207 4.09 -4.60 13.73
C PHE A 207 5.04 -5.73 13.36
N LEU A 208 6.03 -5.43 12.52
CA LEU A 208 7.17 -6.33 12.34
C LEU A 208 8.43 -5.75 12.97
N TYR A 209 9.28 -6.60 13.53
CA TYR A 209 10.57 -6.22 14.09
C TYR A 209 11.70 -7.03 13.45
N PHE A 210 12.90 -6.44 13.32
CA PHE A 210 14.03 -7.22 12.78
C PHE A 210 14.35 -8.44 13.66
N PRO A 211 14.76 -9.59 13.09
CA PRO A 211 15.05 -10.80 13.84
C PRO A 211 16.02 -10.57 15.00
N GLY A 212 15.57 -10.91 16.22
CA GLY A 212 16.34 -10.70 17.45
C GLY A 212 16.42 -9.25 17.93
N GLN A 213 15.54 -8.36 17.47
CA GLN A 213 15.52 -6.93 17.83
C GLN A 213 14.13 -6.44 18.28
N ARG A 214 13.28 -7.32 18.83
CA ARG A 214 11.93 -6.93 19.30
C ARG A 214 11.99 -5.87 20.41
N ASP A 215 12.97 -6.00 21.30
CA ASP A 215 13.27 -5.06 22.39
C ASP A 215 13.61 -3.64 21.89
N ARG A 216 14.08 -3.51 20.65
CA ARG A 216 14.33 -2.22 20.00
C ARG A 216 13.06 -1.60 19.40
N GLY A 217 11.93 -2.28 19.51
CA GLY A 217 10.68 -1.89 18.88
C GLY A 217 10.60 -2.22 17.39
N PRO A 218 9.47 -1.87 16.76
CA PRO A 218 9.16 -2.31 15.42
C PRO A 218 10.07 -1.65 14.38
N ALA A 219 10.17 -2.30 13.23
CA ALA A 219 10.89 -1.86 12.05
C ALA A 219 9.98 -1.82 10.82
N MET A 220 8.72 -2.28 10.91
CA MET A 220 7.70 -2.11 9.89
C MET A 220 6.32 -2.11 10.54
N SER A 221 5.37 -1.39 9.93
CA SER A 221 3.96 -1.43 10.29
C SER A 221 3.07 -1.60 9.07
N PHE A 222 2.00 -2.37 9.25
CA PHE A 222 0.81 -2.37 8.40
C PHE A 222 -0.28 -1.56 9.10
N ILE A 223 -0.75 -0.50 8.45
CA ILE A 223 -1.53 0.59 9.07
C ILE A 223 -2.87 0.72 8.33
N ARG A 224 -3.97 0.52 9.05
CA ARG A 224 -5.34 0.65 8.55
C ARG A 224 -5.98 1.98 8.95
N CYS A 225 -7.01 2.38 8.23
CA CYS A 225 -7.89 3.46 8.64
C CYS A 225 -8.77 3.03 9.83
N ASP A 226 -8.84 3.85 10.89
CA ASP A 226 -9.80 3.61 11.97
C ASP A 226 -11.18 4.16 11.58
N ARG A 227 -12.08 3.24 11.21
CA ARG A 227 -13.46 3.53 10.85
C ARG A 227 -14.46 3.14 11.96
N GLY A 228 -13.98 3.04 13.20
CA GLY A 228 -14.77 2.54 14.32
C GLY A 228 -15.10 1.06 14.13
N SER A 229 -16.37 0.69 14.29
CA SER A 229 -16.86 -0.68 14.09
C SER A 229 -17.03 -1.08 12.62
N MET A 230 -16.90 -0.13 11.68
CA MET A 230 -16.94 -0.45 10.25
C MET A 230 -15.59 -1.07 9.85
N PRO A 231 -15.57 -2.26 9.23
CA PRO A 231 -14.32 -2.87 8.78
C PRO A 231 -13.59 -1.98 7.75
N ALA A 232 -12.28 -1.94 7.87
CA ALA A 232 -11.34 -1.36 6.91
C ALA A 232 -10.39 -2.46 6.42
N ASP A 233 -9.73 -2.24 5.28
CA ASP A 233 -8.68 -3.14 4.82
C ASP A 233 -7.62 -3.34 5.91
N HIS A 234 -7.02 -4.52 5.93
CA HIS A 234 -5.87 -4.85 6.77
C HIS A 234 -4.85 -3.70 6.86
N HIS A 235 -4.59 -3.06 5.72
CA HIS A 235 -3.82 -1.84 5.68
C HIS A 235 -4.18 -0.99 4.47
N THR A 236 -4.06 0.31 4.65
CA THR A 236 -4.13 1.33 3.61
C THR A 236 -2.73 1.93 3.38
N LEU A 237 -1.88 1.91 4.41
CA LEU A 237 -0.48 2.31 4.36
C LEU A 237 0.36 1.21 5.02
N ALA A 238 1.49 0.85 4.42
CA ALA A 238 2.55 0.14 5.13
C ALA A 238 3.85 0.95 5.08
N MET A 239 4.62 0.86 6.14
CA MET A 239 5.86 1.61 6.27
C MET A 239 6.95 0.76 6.87
N ALA A 240 8.10 0.71 6.21
CA ALA A 240 9.28 0.00 6.71
C ALA A 240 10.41 0.97 7.04
N LEU A 241 11.14 0.70 8.12
CA LEU A 241 12.41 1.32 8.42
C LEU A 241 13.46 0.85 7.41
N GLY A 242 14.19 1.79 6.82
CA GLY A 242 15.30 1.46 5.96
C GLY A 242 16.22 2.62 5.64
N PRO A 243 17.19 2.41 4.74
CA PRO A 243 18.28 3.36 4.51
C PRO A 243 17.91 4.56 3.64
N ALA A 244 16.67 4.67 3.17
CA ALA A 244 16.22 5.78 2.34
C ALA A 244 14.71 6.02 2.47
N ASN A 245 14.29 7.27 2.31
CA ASN A 245 12.89 7.62 2.17
C ASN A 245 12.47 7.39 0.71
N ARG A 246 11.57 6.45 0.45
CA ARG A 246 11.14 6.11 -0.93
C ARG A 246 9.81 5.37 -1.01
N TYR A 247 9.20 5.46 -2.17
CA TYR A 247 8.18 4.51 -2.62
C TYR A 247 8.75 3.09 -2.70
N VAL A 248 8.00 2.10 -2.22
CA VAL A 248 8.31 0.68 -2.35
C VAL A 248 7.38 0.06 -3.40
N HIS A 249 6.06 0.11 -3.15
CA HIS A 249 5.04 -0.31 -4.12
C HIS A 249 3.66 0.29 -3.78
N SER A 250 2.72 0.11 -4.69
CA SER A 250 1.30 0.35 -4.44
C SER A 250 0.45 -0.76 -5.02
N ALA A 251 -0.70 -1.01 -4.40
CA ALA A 251 -1.51 -2.19 -4.68
C ALA A 251 -2.95 -1.85 -5.04
N TYR A 252 -3.48 -2.63 -5.97
CA TYR A 252 -4.74 -2.37 -6.63
C TYR A 252 -5.60 -3.63 -6.62
N GLN A 253 -6.82 -3.50 -6.10
CA GLN A 253 -7.73 -4.63 -5.95
C GLN A 253 -8.19 -5.11 -7.32
N VAL A 254 -8.20 -6.41 -7.54
CA VAL A 254 -8.82 -7.09 -8.70
C VAL A 254 -9.86 -8.10 -8.20
N SER A 255 -10.68 -8.63 -9.12
CA SER A 255 -11.92 -9.33 -8.74
C SER A 255 -11.70 -10.66 -8.03
N ASP A 256 -10.72 -11.46 -8.45
CA ASP A 256 -10.40 -12.77 -7.89
C ASP A 256 -9.03 -13.29 -8.38
N LEU A 257 -8.62 -14.47 -7.88
CA LEU A 257 -7.38 -15.14 -8.23
C LEU A 257 -7.27 -15.46 -9.73
N ASP A 258 -8.37 -15.82 -10.39
CA ASP A 258 -8.37 -16.20 -11.81
C ASP A 258 -8.18 -14.97 -12.71
N ALA A 259 -8.77 -13.83 -12.35
CA ALA A 259 -8.53 -12.55 -13.00
C ALA A 259 -7.08 -12.08 -12.82
N LEU A 260 -6.54 -12.19 -11.60
CA LEU A 260 -5.14 -11.90 -11.30
C LEU A 260 -4.20 -12.78 -12.14
N ALA A 261 -4.40 -14.11 -12.11
CA ALA A 261 -3.54 -15.04 -12.83
C ALA A 261 -3.60 -14.89 -14.36
N ALA A 262 -4.81 -14.82 -14.93
CA ALA A 262 -4.99 -14.65 -16.37
C ALA A 262 -4.56 -13.26 -16.86
N GLY A 263 -4.74 -12.23 -16.03
CA GLY A 263 -4.22 -10.88 -16.29
C GLY A 263 -2.71 -10.82 -16.26
N GLY A 264 -2.07 -11.57 -15.36
CA GLY A 264 -0.62 -11.73 -15.35
C GLY A 264 -0.07 -12.37 -16.63
N GLU A 265 -0.76 -13.38 -17.17
CA GLU A 265 -0.39 -13.96 -18.49
C GLU A 265 -0.53 -12.93 -19.63
N TYR A 266 -1.55 -12.07 -19.56
CA TYR A 266 -1.75 -10.99 -20.53
C TYR A 266 -0.64 -9.93 -20.46
N LEU A 267 -0.18 -9.58 -19.26
CA LEU A 267 0.95 -8.68 -19.03
C LEU A 267 2.26 -9.29 -19.55
N GLY A 268 2.53 -10.56 -19.25
CA GLY A 268 3.70 -11.29 -19.73
C GLY A 268 3.78 -11.35 -21.26
N ALA A 269 2.64 -11.62 -21.93
CA ALA A 269 2.56 -11.61 -23.40
C ALA A 269 2.83 -10.24 -24.04
N ARG A 270 2.81 -9.15 -23.26
CA ARG A 270 3.14 -7.78 -23.68
C ARG A 270 4.56 -7.36 -23.31
N GLY A 271 5.35 -8.27 -22.73
CA GLY A 271 6.73 -8.02 -22.36
C GLY A 271 6.91 -7.30 -21.02
N TYR A 272 5.86 -7.15 -20.21
CA TYR A 272 6.01 -6.67 -18.83
C TYR A 272 6.64 -7.77 -17.96
N SER A 273 7.37 -7.35 -16.93
CA SER A 273 8.14 -8.25 -16.07
C SER A 273 7.46 -8.41 -14.73
N ARG A 274 7.12 -9.66 -14.39
CA ARG A 274 6.68 -10.03 -13.04
C ARG A 274 7.89 -10.03 -12.12
N SER A 275 7.81 -9.25 -11.04
CA SER A 275 8.83 -9.18 -10.01
C SER A 275 8.68 -10.33 -9.02
N TRP A 276 7.46 -10.60 -8.54
CA TRP A 276 7.16 -11.67 -7.59
C TRP A 276 5.70 -12.11 -7.69
N GLY A 277 5.37 -13.27 -7.12
CA GLY A 277 4.05 -13.89 -7.19
C GLY A 277 3.88 -14.93 -8.31
N ILE A 278 2.72 -15.57 -8.41
CA ILE A 278 1.54 -15.37 -7.54
C ILE A 278 1.77 -16.03 -6.17
N GLY A 279 1.36 -15.36 -5.10
CA GLY A 279 1.43 -15.91 -3.75
C GLY A 279 0.29 -15.40 -2.87
N ARG A 280 0.32 -15.79 -1.59
CA ARG A 280 -0.54 -15.24 -0.53
C ARG A 280 0.31 -14.70 0.61
N HIS A 281 0.07 -13.46 1.03
CA HIS A 281 0.76 -12.83 2.14
C HIS A 281 0.40 -13.44 3.49
N ILE A 282 1.34 -13.42 4.44
CA ILE A 282 1.02 -13.73 5.85
C ILE A 282 0.16 -12.60 6.42
N GLN A 283 0.67 -11.36 6.40
CA GLN A 283 -0.09 -10.19 6.86
C GLN A 283 -1.22 -9.84 5.89
N GLY A 284 -2.44 -9.75 6.41
CA GLY A 284 -3.66 -9.40 5.66
C GLY A 284 -4.15 -10.42 4.64
N SER A 285 -3.52 -11.61 4.57
CA SER A 285 -3.92 -12.75 3.74
C SER A 285 -4.13 -12.49 2.24
N GLN A 286 -3.69 -11.34 1.73
CA GLN A 286 -3.91 -10.95 0.33
C GLN A 286 -3.23 -11.92 -0.63
N ILE A 287 -3.96 -12.37 -1.65
CA ILE A 287 -3.35 -12.98 -2.84
C ILE A 287 -2.76 -11.86 -3.68
N PHE A 288 -1.51 -12.00 -4.09
CA PHE A 288 -0.76 -10.94 -4.77
C PHE A 288 -0.06 -11.42 -6.05
N ASP A 289 0.18 -10.49 -6.98
CA ASP A 289 1.35 -10.52 -7.85
C ASP A 289 1.94 -9.10 -8.05
N TYR A 290 3.24 -9.04 -8.34
CA TYR A 290 3.99 -7.79 -8.43
C TYR A 290 4.58 -7.62 -9.82
N TRP A 291 4.41 -6.43 -10.39
CA TRP A 291 4.86 -6.06 -11.73
C TRP A 291 5.66 -4.77 -11.71
N ARG A 292 6.75 -4.71 -12.49
CA ARG A 292 7.42 -3.44 -12.74
C ARG A 292 6.76 -2.69 -13.89
N ASP A 293 6.51 -1.41 -13.67
CA ASP A 293 6.16 -0.50 -14.74
C ASP A 293 7.40 -0.17 -15.62
N PRO A 294 7.22 0.52 -16.75
CA PRO A 294 8.32 0.88 -17.66
C PRO A 294 9.41 1.76 -17.06
N ASP A 295 9.14 2.41 -15.92
CA ASP A 295 10.07 3.27 -15.20
C ASP A 295 10.70 2.57 -13.98
N GLY A 296 10.30 1.32 -13.71
CA GLY A 296 10.86 0.44 -12.69
C GLY A 296 10.11 0.46 -11.35
N ASP A 297 9.03 1.25 -11.22
CA ASP A 297 8.21 1.26 -10.02
C ASP A 297 7.37 -0.01 -9.93
N LEU A 298 7.14 -0.48 -8.70
CA LEU A 298 6.48 -1.76 -8.45
C LEU A 298 4.98 -1.57 -8.18
N PHE A 299 4.15 -2.21 -9.00
CA PHE A 299 2.69 -2.21 -8.89
C PHE A 299 2.22 -3.61 -8.53
N GLU A 300 1.30 -3.70 -7.59
CA GLU A 300 0.73 -4.95 -7.10
C GLU A 300 -0.73 -5.10 -7.52
N HIS A 301 -1.11 -6.27 -8.03
CA HIS A 301 -2.51 -6.68 -8.00
C HIS A 301 -2.75 -7.46 -6.73
N PHE A 302 -3.85 -7.16 -6.04
CA PHE A 302 -4.27 -7.96 -4.89
C PHE A 302 -5.74 -8.37 -4.95
N THR A 303 -6.08 -9.46 -4.28
CA THR A 303 -7.46 -9.90 -4.01
C THR A 303 -7.51 -10.68 -2.70
N ASP A 304 -8.71 -10.88 -2.15
CA ASP A 304 -8.92 -11.74 -0.97
C ASP A 304 -8.11 -11.30 0.27
N GLY A 305 -8.18 -10.00 0.57
CA GLY A 305 -7.53 -9.41 1.75
C GLY A 305 -8.45 -9.33 2.97
N ASP A 306 -7.87 -9.44 4.15
CA ASP A 306 -8.58 -9.37 5.42
C ASP A 306 -9.12 -7.95 5.71
N LEU A 307 -10.25 -7.89 6.41
CA LEU A 307 -10.88 -6.66 6.88
C LEU A 307 -10.94 -6.64 8.41
N PHE A 308 -10.49 -5.54 9.02
CA PHE A 308 -10.50 -5.36 10.48
C PHE A 308 -11.24 -4.10 10.90
N ASP A 309 -11.90 -4.16 12.04
CA ASP A 309 -12.46 -2.99 12.72
C ASP A 309 -11.45 -2.41 13.73
N ASN A 310 -11.90 -1.49 14.59
CA ASN A 310 -11.07 -0.84 15.60
C ASN A 310 -10.84 -1.66 16.88
N THR A 311 -11.47 -2.83 17.03
CA THR A 311 -11.40 -3.66 18.24
C THR A 311 -10.19 -4.58 18.25
N LEU A 312 -9.63 -4.89 17.08
CA LEU A 312 -8.47 -5.75 16.95
C LEU A 312 -7.17 -5.00 17.29
N GLU A 313 -6.44 -5.55 18.26
CA GLU A 313 -5.13 -5.05 18.69
C GLU A 313 -4.02 -5.47 17.72
N PRO A 314 -2.91 -4.71 17.62
CA PRO A 314 -1.84 -5.03 16.69
C PRO A 314 -1.19 -6.40 16.93
N GLY A 315 -1.01 -7.16 15.85
CA GLY A 315 -0.12 -8.32 15.82
C GLY A 315 1.36 -7.92 15.84
N TRP A 316 2.21 -8.84 16.30
CA TRP A 316 3.67 -8.67 16.34
C TRP A 316 4.35 -9.90 15.74
N ALA A 317 5.25 -9.69 14.77
CA ALA A 317 6.01 -10.79 14.18
C ALA A 317 7.44 -10.40 13.74
N PRO A 318 8.36 -11.37 13.60
CA PRO A 318 9.66 -11.12 12.98
C PRO A 318 9.52 -10.68 11.51
N PHE A 319 10.28 -9.67 11.12
CA PHE A 319 10.41 -9.26 9.73
C PHE A 319 11.43 -10.17 9.01
N THR A 320 10.96 -11.18 8.30
CA THR A 320 11.79 -12.12 7.51
C THR A 320 11.24 -12.25 6.10
N ALA A 321 12.09 -12.61 5.13
CA ALA A 321 11.64 -12.84 3.75
C ALA A 321 10.72 -14.07 3.64
N SER A 322 11.00 -15.11 4.43
CA SER A 322 10.13 -16.29 4.60
C SER A 322 8.77 -15.92 5.20
N GLY A 323 8.74 -14.92 6.08
CA GLY A 323 7.54 -14.40 6.73
C GLY A 323 6.67 -13.50 5.85
N LEU A 324 7.04 -13.25 4.59
CA LEU A 324 6.23 -12.41 3.70
C LEU A 324 5.07 -13.16 3.03
N ALA A 325 5.15 -14.48 2.88
CA ALA A 325 4.13 -15.25 2.18
C ALA A 325 3.84 -16.60 2.85
N GLN A 326 2.56 -16.96 2.94
CA GLN A 326 2.09 -18.27 3.38
C GLN A 326 2.41 -19.36 2.35
N TRP A 327 2.21 -19.03 1.07
CA TRP A 327 2.53 -19.88 -0.08
C TRP A 327 2.80 -19.02 -1.31
N GLY A 328 3.50 -19.60 -2.28
CA GLY A 328 3.97 -18.93 -3.49
C GLY A 328 5.45 -19.19 -3.72
N PRO A 329 6.04 -18.66 -4.81
CA PRO A 329 7.48 -18.70 -4.99
C PRO A 329 8.18 -17.87 -3.90
N PRO A 330 9.44 -18.18 -3.55
CA PRO A 330 10.22 -17.32 -2.65
C PRO A 330 10.31 -15.89 -3.21
N ALA A 331 10.41 -14.90 -2.31
CA ALA A 331 10.58 -13.51 -2.68
C ALA A 331 11.79 -13.35 -3.63
N SER A 332 11.55 -12.73 -4.79
CA SER A 332 12.61 -12.61 -5.80
C SER A 332 13.65 -11.57 -5.39
N ARG A 333 14.85 -11.68 -5.96
CA ARG A 333 15.90 -10.66 -5.77
C ARG A 333 15.49 -9.29 -6.28
N ASP A 334 14.71 -9.26 -7.37
CA ASP A 334 14.17 -8.03 -7.94
C ASP A 334 13.20 -7.36 -6.97
N PHE A 335 12.27 -8.12 -6.39
CA PHE A 335 11.33 -7.63 -5.37
C PHE A 335 12.06 -7.10 -4.14
N LEU A 336 13.04 -7.86 -3.62
CA LEU A 336 13.84 -7.48 -2.46
C LEU A 336 14.83 -6.34 -2.74
N GLY A 337 14.98 -5.90 -3.99
CA GLY A 337 15.95 -4.88 -4.38
C GLY A 337 17.41 -5.31 -4.15
N THR A 338 17.69 -6.62 -4.19
CA THR A 338 19.03 -7.22 -3.96
C THR A 338 19.71 -7.68 -5.26
N ASP A 339 19.23 -7.18 -6.41
CA ASP A 339 19.84 -7.45 -7.70
C ASP A 339 21.14 -6.63 -7.91
N PRO A 340 22.04 -7.06 -8.79
CA PRO A 340 23.31 -6.34 -9.00
C PRO A 340 23.15 -4.89 -9.50
N LYS A 341 22.03 -4.54 -10.15
CA LYS A 341 21.80 -3.20 -10.70
C LYS A 341 21.43 -2.21 -9.60
N SER A 342 20.75 -2.66 -8.54
CA SER A 342 20.40 -1.84 -7.37
C SER A 342 21.56 -1.70 -6.37
N ALA A 343 22.47 -2.69 -6.30
CA ALA A 343 23.48 -2.81 -5.25
C ALA A 343 24.30 -1.53 -4.97
N ARG A 344 24.74 -0.80 -6.00
CA ARG A 344 25.48 0.46 -5.82
C ARG A 344 24.63 1.53 -5.15
N ARG A 345 23.36 1.64 -5.55
CA ARG A 345 22.42 2.64 -5.01
C ARG A 345 22.05 2.30 -3.56
N GLU A 346 21.83 1.03 -3.26
CA GLU A 346 21.57 0.57 -1.90
C GLU A 346 22.76 0.84 -0.98
N LEU A 347 23.98 0.52 -1.42
CA LEU A 347 25.20 0.78 -0.63
C LEU A 347 25.37 2.27 -0.30
N VAL A 348 25.18 3.16 -1.29
CA VAL A 348 25.24 4.61 -1.08
C VAL A 348 24.16 5.05 -0.08
N SER A 349 22.95 4.51 -0.19
CA SER A 349 21.85 4.83 0.72
C SER A 349 22.17 4.40 2.15
N MET A 350 22.71 3.19 2.34
CA MET A 350 23.14 2.69 3.65
C MET A 350 24.24 3.57 4.27
N ILE A 351 25.26 3.94 3.50
CA ILE A 351 26.35 4.82 3.99
C ILE A 351 25.80 6.20 4.37
N THR A 352 24.93 6.79 3.55
CA THR A 352 24.32 8.10 3.83
C THR A 352 23.44 8.03 5.07
N ALA A 353 22.61 7.00 5.20
CA ALA A 353 21.73 6.82 6.35
C ALA A 353 22.50 6.72 7.66
N LEU A 354 23.55 5.88 7.70
CA LEU A 354 24.40 5.70 8.89
C LEU A 354 25.15 6.97 9.32
N ARG A 355 25.35 7.92 8.41
CA ARG A 355 26.02 9.21 8.70
C ARG A 355 25.04 10.32 9.08
N SER A 356 23.75 10.10 8.89
CA SER A 356 22.70 11.09 9.12
C SER A 356 22.06 10.89 10.49
N HIS A 357 21.45 11.93 11.04
CA HIS A 357 20.72 11.83 12.31
C HIS A 357 19.30 11.30 12.07
N ASN A 358 19.10 9.99 12.18
CA ASN A 358 17.86 9.28 11.89
C ASN A 358 17.75 7.98 12.73
N GLU A 359 16.73 7.15 12.46
CA GLU A 359 16.48 5.89 13.19
C GLU A 359 17.23 4.68 12.60
N PHE A 360 17.93 4.84 11.48
CA PHE A 360 18.65 3.78 10.78
C PHE A 360 20.13 3.70 11.18
N ASP A 361 20.39 3.08 12.34
CA ASP A 361 21.73 2.87 12.86
C ASP A 361 22.41 1.56 12.42
N PHE A 362 23.66 1.35 12.84
CA PHE A 362 24.44 0.16 12.51
C PHE A 362 23.75 -1.16 12.93
N ASN A 363 23.12 -1.18 14.11
CA ASN A 363 22.41 -2.35 14.59
C ASN A 363 21.16 -2.63 13.76
N ARG A 364 20.45 -1.59 13.30
CA ARG A 364 19.31 -1.73 12.37
C ARG A 364 19.77 -2.22 11.00
N LEU A 365 20.93 -1.79 10.51
CA LEU A 365 21.54 -2.35 9.29
C LEU A 365 21.81 -3.87 9.45
N VAL A 366 22.39 -4.30 10.56
CA VAL A 366 22.61 -5.73 10.84
C VAL A 366 21.29 -6.50 10.85
N GLY A 367 20.23 -5.92 11.43
CA GLY A 367 18.88 -6.51 11.42
C GLY A 367 18.31 -6.64 10.01
N LEU A 368 18.40 -5.57 9.22
CA LEU A 368 17.96 -5.54 7.83
C LEU A 368 18.68 -6.60 6.97
N LEU A 369 19.99 -6.78 7.16
CA LEU A 369 20.79 -7.76 6.42
C LEU A 369 20.42 -9.21 6.75
N LYS A 370 19.77 -9.48 7.89
CA LYS A 370 19.28 -10.82 8.24
C LYS A 370 17.96 -11.19 7.55
N VAL A 371 17.13 -10.19 7.22
CA VAL A 371 15.78 -10.37 6.63
C VAL A 371 15.78 -11.34 5.44
N PRO A 372 16.68 -11.24 4.44
CA PRO A 372 16.65 -12.14 3.27
C PRO A 372 17.07 -13.58 3.57
N THR A 373 17.77 -13.80 4.68
CA THR A 373 18.38 -15.10 5.05
C THR A 373 17.66 -15.82 6.19
N SER A 374 16.64 -15.18 6.77
CA SER A 374 15.89 -15.68 7.93
C SER A 374 14.53 -16.26 7.57
#